data_AF-A0A7K2QDR1-F1
#
_entry.id   AF-A0A7K2QDR1-F1
#
_cell.length_a   1.000
_cell.length_b   1.000
_cell.length_c   1.000
_cell.angle_alpha   90.00
_cell.angle_beta   90.00
_cell.angle_gamma   90.00
#
_symmetry.space_group_name_H-M   'P 1'
#
loop_
_entity.id
_entity.type
_entity.pdbx_description
1 polymer ?
#
loop_
_entity_poly.entity_id
_entity_poly.type
_entity_poly.pdbx_seq_one_letter_code
_entity_poly.pdbx_strand_id
1 'polypeptide(L)'
;DPADTAFWDSVEHADVDALAGRLEIAAEPLHEVLPALSKWRRRHQDAYTLDSWRYRVVWQPAPEALPAPALTGTWLVAVSPR
;
A
#
# COMPACT_ATOMS: atom_id res chain seq x y z
N ASP A 1 8.51 -11.55 7.15
CA ASP A 1 9.12 -12.59 8.00
C ASP A 1 8.02 -13.61 8.31
N PRO A 2 8.23 -14.93 8.12
CA PRO A 2 7.26 -15.95 8.48
C PRO A 2 6.69 -15.81 9.90
N ALA A 3 7.50 -15.31 10.85
CA ALA A 3 7.05 -15.08 12.21
C ALA A 3 6.08 -13.89 12.33
N ASP A 4 6.25 -12.86 11.49
CA ASP A 4 5.36 -11.71 11.41
C ASP A 4 4.02 -12.12 10.75
N THR A 5 4.08 -12.94 9.69
CA THR A 5 2.87 -13.49 9.04
C THR A 5 1.99 -14.27 10.01
N ALA A 6 2.56 -15.25 10.72
CA ALA A 6 1.79 -16.11 11.64
C ALA A 6 1.19 -15.32 12.82
N PHE A 7 1.88 -14.28 13.32
CA PHE A 7 1.32 -13.38 14.32
C PHE A 7 0.08 -12.67 13.79
N TRP A 8 0.17 -12.13 12.57
CA TRP A 8 -0.92 -11.39 11.97
C TRP A 8 -2.11 -12.25 11.56
N ASP A 9 -1.89 -13.51 11.18
CA ASP A 9 -2.95 -14.47 10.89
C ASP A 9 -3.80 -14.75 12.15
N SER A 10 -3.17 -14.96 13.31
CA SER A 10 -3.89 -15.13 14.58
C SER A 10 -4.68 -13.88 14.97
N VAL A 11 -4.10 -12.69 14.73
CA VAL A 11 -4.80 -11.41 14.95
C VAL A 11 -5.99 -11.25 14.01
N GLU A 12 -5.89 -11.68 12.76
CA GLU A 12 -6.97 -11.54 11.78
C GLU A 12 -8.17 -12.47 12.08
N HIS A 13 -7.88 -13.70 12.51
CA HIS A 13 -8.89 -14.70 12.89
C HIS A 13 -9.42 -14.54 14.32
N ALA A 14 -8.91 -13.55 15.07
CA ALA A 14 -9.19 -13.36 16.49
C ALA A 14 -8.95 -14.62 17.33
N ASP A 15 -7.89 -15.36 17.00
CA ASP A 15 -7.49 -16.59 17.69
C ASP A 15 -6.66 -16.24 18.94
N VAL A 16 -7.37 -16.19 20.07
CA VAL A 16 -6.80 -15.83 21.38
C VAL A 16 -5.77 -16.86 21.84
N ASP A 17 -6.06 -18.15 21.67
CA ASP A 17 -5.21 -19.24 22.17
C ASP A 17 -3.91 -19.33 21.37
N ALA A 18 -3.99 -19.22 20.04
CA ALA A 18 -2.81 -19.22 19.18
C ALA A 18 -1.91 -18.01 19.45
N LEU A 19 -2.50 -16.83 19.69
CA LEU A 19 -1.74 -15.63 19.99
C LEU A 19 -1.14 -15.66 21.40
N ALA A 20 -1.88 -16.13 22.40
CA ALA A 20 -1.42 -16.29 23.78
C ALA A 20 -0.22 -17.25 23.84
N GLY A 21 -0.33 -18.41 23.19
CA GLY A 21 0.75 -19.39 23.13
C GLY A 21 2.01 -18.87 22.43
N ARG A 22 1.85 -17.97 21.44
CA ARG A 22 2.97 -17.34 20.75
C ARG A 22 3.67 -16.25 21.56
N LEU A 23 2.91 -15.50 22.35
CA LEU A 23 3.41 -14.42 23.19
C LEU A 23 3.85 -14.89 24.58
N GLU A 24 3.63 -16.17 24.91
CA GLU A 24 3.92 -16.77 26.21
C GLU A 24 3.22 -16.05 27.37
N ILE A 25 1.98 -15.59 27.14
CA ILE A 25 1.14 -14.91 28.14
C ILE A 25 -0.17 -15.68 28.36
N ALA A 26 -0.87 -15.33 29.44
CA ALA A 26 -2.25 -15.81 29.64
C ALA A 26 -3.18 -15.31 28.54
N ALA A 27 -4.28 -16.04 28.30
CA ALA A 27 -5.31 -15.67 27.32
C ALA A 27 -6.19 -14.50 27.81
N GLU A 28 -6.41 -14.39 29.13
CA GLU A 28 -7.26 -13.39 29.76
C GLU A 28 -7.01 -11.94 29.30
N PRO A 29 -5.75 -11.43 29.28
CA PRO A 29 -5.46 -10.08 28.78
C PRO A 29 -5.78 -9.86 27.31
N LEU A 30 -5.81 -10.93 26.49
CA LEU A 30 -6.03 -10.84 25.05
C LEU A 30 -7.52 -10.86 24.68
N HIS A 31 -8.41 -11.34 25.55
CA HIS A 31 -9.85 -11.40 25.24
C HIS A 31 -10.47 -10.04 24.90
N GLU A 32 -10.02 -8.97 25.56
CA GLU A 32 -10.52 -7.61 25.28
C GLU A 32 -9.72 -6.91 24.16
N VAL A 33 -8.40 -7.11 24.14
CA VAL A 33 -7.51 -6.37 23.23
C VAL A 33 -7.53 -6.96 21.83
N LEU A 34 -7.63 -8.28 21.68
CA LEU A 34 -7.53 -8.95 20.39
C LEU A 34 -8.64 -8.53 19.43
N PRO A 35 -9.94 -8.53 19.81
CA PRO A 35 -11.00 -8.07 18.92
C PRO A 35 -10.84 -6.60 18.49
N ALA A 36 -10.35 -5.74 19.39
CA ALA A 36 -10.08 -4.34 19.10
C ALA A 36 -8.91 -4.18 18.11
N LEU A 37 -7.85 -4.98 18.28
CA LEU A 37 -6.69 -5.02 17.39
C LEU A 37 -7.06 -5.58 16.00
N SER A 38 -7.85 -6.65 15.92
CA SER A 38 -8.37 -7.19 14.65
C SER A 38 -9.18 -6.14 13.90
N LYS A 39 -10.06 -5.42 14.61
CA LYS A 39 -10.86 -4.33 14.01
C LYS A 39 -9.99 -3.16 13.53
N TRP A 40 -8.95 -2.80 14.28
CA TRP A 40 -7.99 -1.78 13.86
C TRP A 40 -7.24 -2.20 12.60
N ARG A 41 -6.75 -3.44 12.54
CA ARG A 41 -6.02 -3.98 11.39
C ARG A 41 -6.86 -4.04 10.12
N ARG A 42 -8.10 -4.52 10.21
CA ARG A 42 -9.04 -4.52 9.07
C ARG A 42 -9.26 -3.12 8.51
N ARG A 43 -9.52 -2.12 9.38
CA ARG A 43 -9.67 -0.72 8.94
C ARG A 43 -8.42 -0.18 8.25
N HIS A 44 -7.23 -0.55 8.74
CA HIS A 44 -5.98 -0.15 8.10
C HIS A 44 -5.79 -0.80 6.73
N GLN A 45 -6.10 -2.09 6.58
CA GLN A 45 -6.03 -2.81 5.31
C GLN A 45 -7.04 -2.25 4.29
N ASP A 46 -8.27 -1.93 4.71
CA ASP A 46 -9.28 -1.31 3.84
C ASP A 46 -8.80 0.06 3.33
N ALA A 47 -8.24 0.88 4.22
CA ALA A 47 -7.66 2.16 3.87
C ALA A 47 -6.47 2.00 2.91
N TYR A 48 -5.61 0.99 3.13
CA TYR A 48 -4.47 0.68 2.27
C TYR A 48 -4.89 0.16 0.89
N THR A 49 -5.94 -0.66 0.83
CA THR A 49 -6.51 -1.17 -0.42
C THR A 49 -7.06 -0.02 -1.26
N LEU A 50 -7.82 0.88 -0.63
CA LEU A 50 -8.29 2.10 -1.28
C LEU A 50 -7.14 3.01 -1.72
N ASP A 51 -6.06 3.10 -0.94
CA ASP A 51 -4.89 3.89 -1.30
C ASP A 51 -4.10 3.27 -2.46
N SER A 52 -4.01 1.94 -2.52
CA SER A 52 -3.36 1.21 -3.61
C SER A 52 -4.04 1.39 -4.97
N TRP A 53 -5.31 1.82 -4.98
CA TRP A 53 -6.09 2.10 -6.19
C TRP A 53 -6.04 3.58 -6.60
N ARG A 54 -5.44 4.44 -5.77
CA ARG A 54 -5.29 5.86 -6.10
C ARG A 54 -4.07 6.07 -6.96
N TYR A 55 -4.32 6.53 -8.17
CA TYR A 55 -3.27 7.01 -9.08
C TYR A 55 -3.25 8.54 -9.06
N ARG A 56 -2.04 9.10 -9.18
CA ARG A 56 -1.83 10.53 -9.39
C ARG A 56 -0.90 10.74 -10.59
N VAL A 57 -1.17 11.80 -11.35
CA VAL A 57 -0.23 12.25 -12.38
C VAL A 57 0.94 12.94 -11.67
N VAL A 58 2.15 12.43 -11.91
CA VAL A 58 3.39 13.07 -11.48
C VAL A 58 4.25 13.38 -12.69
N TRP A 59 4.87 14.56 -12.68
CA TRP A 59 5.88 14.92 -13.67
C TRP A 59 7.24 14.64 -13.05
N GLN A 60 8.07 13.88 -13.75
CA GLN A 60 9.46 13.65 -13.38
C GLN A 60 10.37 14.38 -14.38
N PRO A 61 11.52 14.91 -13.94
CA PRO A 61 12.50 15.47 -14.86
C PRO A 61 12.90 14.42 -15.91
N ALA A 62 12.82 14.79 -17.19
CA ALA A 62 13.44 13.99 -18.24
C ALA A 62 14.97 14.05 -18.06
N PRO A 63 15.70 12.98 -18.41
CA PRO A 63 17.15 13.03 -18.50
C PRO A 63 17.59 14.18 -19.40
N GLU A 64 18.76 14.76 -19.12
CA GLU A 64 19.32 15.81 -19.96
C GLU A 64 19.48 15.28 -21.38
N ALA A 65 18.80 15.94 -22.33
CA ALA A 65 18.78 15.49 -23.70
C ALA A 65 20.15 15.74 -24.35
N LEU A 66 20.73 14.68 -24.92
CA LEU A 66 21.79 14.84 -25.91
C LEU A 66 21.28 15.74 -27.05
N PRO A 67 22.17 16.45 -27.77
CA PRO A 67 21.77 17.30 -28.89
C PRO A 67 20.86 16.52 -29.84
N ALA A 68 19.60 16.94 -29.94
CA ALA A 68 18.63 16.25 -30.77
C ALA A 68 19.08 16.39 -32.25
N PRO A 69 19.02 15.31 -33.06
CA PRO A 69 19.26 15.42 -34.48
C PRO A 69 18.27 16.40 -35.11
N ALA A 70 18.72 17.14 -36.12
CA ALA A 70 17.88 18.10 -36.82
C ALA A 70 16.66 17.38 -37.42
N LEU A 71 15.47 17.95 -37.21
CA LEU A 71 14.25 17.48 -37.86
C LEU A 71 14.39 17.66 -39.38
N THR A 72 14.05 16.62 -40.13
CA THR A 72 14.03 16.64 -41.60
C THR A 72 12.61 16.50 -42.12
N GLY A 73 12.38 16.91 -43.37
CA GLY A 73 11.07 16.83 -44.03
C GLY A 73 10.14 18.01 -43.73
N THR A 74 8.88 17.88 -44.16
CA THR A 74 7.85 18.91 -43.97
C THR A 74 6.98 18.58 -42.77
N TRP A 75 6.89 19.52 -41.82
CA TRP A 75 6.04 19.40 -40.63
C TRP A 75 4.90 20.40 -40.71
N LEU A 76 3.68 19.91 -40.53
CA LEU A 76 2.50 20.77 -40.44
C LEU A 76 2.33 21.25 -39.00
N VAL A 77 2.11 22.55 -38.82
CA VAL A 77 1.84 23.16 -37.51
C VAL A 77 0.38 23.59 -37.48
N ALA A 78 -0.40 22.98 -36.58
CA ALA A 78 -1.77 23.39 -36.34
C ALA A 78 -1.79 24.68 -35.52
N VAL A 79 -2.43 25.72 -36.04
CA VAL A 79 -2.68 26.97 -35.33
C VAL A 79 -4.17 27.16 -35.09
N SER A 80 -4.54 27.55 -33.87
CA SER A 80 -5.91 27.92 -33.55
C SER A 80 -6.22 29.31 -34.11
N PRO A 81 -7.38 29.52 -34.78
CA PRO A 81 -7.81 30.87 -35.14
C PRO A 81 -8.04 31.71 -33.88
N ARG A 82 -7.75 33.01 -33.96
CA ARG A 82 -7.96 33.97 -32.87
C ARG A 82 -9.43 34.34 -32.71
#